data_AF-A0AAW9WYE0-F1
#
_entry.id   AF-A0AAW9WYE0-F1
#
_cell.length_a   1.000
_cell.length_b   1.000
_cell.length_c   1.000
_cell.angle_alpha   90.00
_cell.angle_beta   90.00
_cell.angle_gamma   90.00
#
_symmetry.space_group_name_H-M   'P 1'
#
loop_
_entity.id
_entity.type
_entity.pdbx_description
1 polymer ?
#
loop_
_entity_poly.entity_id
_entity_poly.type
_entity_poly.pdbx_seq_one_letter_code
_entity_poly.pdbx_strand_id
1 'polypeptide(L)'
;MTTDITELAQSLKRRATSAKEFGESLYVKADDVLAMVEALERKEEQRANWFQMAQKLGEDLDSAEQRIAELESRTVTAEKLQESAYRAGLTAGWNLGLDNNNDGFNKCLAAHAAGIKWEAE
;
A
#
# COMPACT_ATOMS: atom_id res chain seq x y z
N MET A 1 -3.08 -20.50 30.75
CA MET A 1 -1.68 -20.03 30.97
C MET A 1 -0.89 -20.43 29.74
N THR A 2 -0.46 -19.48 28.92
CA THR A 2 0.46 -19.75 27.81
C THR A 2 1.86 -19.90 28.38
N THR A 3 2.42 -21.11 28.34
CA THR A 3 3.82 -21.36 28.67
C THR A 3 4.72 -20.58 27.70
N ASP A 4 5.64 -19.75 28.22
CA ASP A 4 6.60 -19.03 27.39
C ASP A 4 7.54 -20.04 26.71
N ILE A 5 7.54 -20.06 25.36
CA ILE A 5 8.36 -20.99 24.56
C ILE A 5 9.86 -20.83 24.86
N THR A 6 10.28 -19.64 25.26
CA THR A 6 11.66 -19.31 25.61
C THR A 6 12.05 -19.99 26.92
N GLU A 7 11.19 -19.92 27.93
CA GLU A 7 11.41 -20.56 29.23
C GLU A 7 11.40 -22.09 29.09
N LEU A 8 10.47 -22.63 28.31
CA LEU A 8 10.38 -24.07 28.02
C LEU A 8 11.62 -24.57 27.27
N ALA A 9 12.05 -23.83 26.24
CA ALA A 9 13.25 -24.15 25.47
C ALA A 9 14.51 -24.09 26.34
N GLN A 10 14.65 -23.09 27.21
CA GLN A 10 15.79 -22.97 28.12
C GLN A 10 15.79 -24.09 29.17
N SER A 11 14.63 -24.45 29.70
CA SER A 11 14.47 -25.58 30.62
C SER A 11 14.87 -26.91 29.98
N LEU A 12 14.44 -27.15 28.73
CA LEU A 12 14.81 -28.34 27.97
C LEU A 12 16.30 -28.37 27.63
N LYS A 13 16.89 -27.24 27.21
CA LYS A 13 18.34 -27.13 26.96
C LYS A 13 19.16 -27.49 28.19
N ARG A 14 18.83 -26.94 29.37
CA ARG A 14 19.52 -27.25 30.63
C ARG A 14 19.49 -28.75 30.94
N ARG A 15 18.31 -29.37 30.81
CA ARG A 15 18.15 -30.82 31.04
C ARG A 15 18.93 -31.66 30.03
N ALA A 16 18.90 -31.30 28.75
CA ALA A 16 19.69 -31.98 27.73
C ALA A 16 21.21 -31.90 28.02
N THR A 17 21.70 -30.75 28.49
CA THR A 17 23.10 -30.59 28.91
C THR A 17 23.44 -31.47 30.11
N SER A 18 22.59 -31.49 31.15
CA SER A 18 22.81 -32.34 32.33
C SER A 18 22.77 -33.83 32.00
N ALA A 19 21.92 -34.27 31.06
CA ALA A 19 21.88 -35.66 30.59
C ALA A 19 23.21 -36.11 29.97
N LYS A 20 23.92 -35.19 29.30
CA LYS A 20 25.24 -35.45 28.70
C LYS A 20 26.35 -35.61 29.74
N GLU A 21 26.22 -34.97 30.90
CA GLU A 21 27.23 -34.97 31.96
C GLU A 21 27.06 -36.13 32.95
N PHE A 22 25.82 -36.54 33.23
CA PHE A 22 25.50 -37.54 34.27
C PHE A 22 24.98 -38.88 33.70
N GLY A 23 24.98 -39.06 32.37
CA GLY A 23 24.53 -40.25 31.65
C GLY A 23 23.08 -40.14 31.14
N GLU A 24 22.78 -40.90 30.07
CA GLU A 24 21.52 -40.88 29.28
C GLU A 24 20.21 -41.13 30.08
N SER A 25 20.31 -41.37 31.39
CA SER A 25 19.19 -41.63 32.29
C SER A 25 18.36 -40.39 32.66
N LEU A 26 18.73 -39.17 32.24
CA LEU A 26 17.97 -37.98 32.61
C LEU A 26 16.73 -37.82 31.72
N TYR A 27 15.59 -38.30 32.23
CA TYR A 27 14.31 -38.27 31.54
C TYR A 27 13.80 -36.83 31.29
N VAL A 28 13.55 -36.48 30.03
CA VAL A 28 12.70 -35.36 29.67
C VAL A 28 11.24 -35.80 29.79
N LYS A 29 10.39 -34.99 30.44
CA LYS A 29 8.96 -35.31 30.56
C LYS A 29 8.31 -35.19 29.18
N ALA A 30 7.49 -36.18 28.82
CA ALA A 30 6.73 -36.15 27.56
C ALA A 30 5.89 -34.86 27.44
N ASP A 31 5.29 -34.40 28.54
CA ASP A 31 4.52 -33.15 28.59
C ASP A 31 5.31 -31.93 28.14
N ASP A 32 6.61 -31.85 28.49
CA ASP A 32 7.45 -30.72 28.09
C ASP A 32 7.79 -30.76 26.59
N VAL A 33 7.93 -31.96 26.03
CA VAL A 33 8.15 -32.15 24.58
C VAL A 33 6.88 -31.79 23.82
N LEU A 34 5.72 -32.28 24.26
CA LEU A 34 4.42 -31.95 23.66
C LEU A 34 4.15 -30.44 23.73
N ALA A 35 4.36 -29.82 24.89
CA ALA A 35 4.21 -28.38 25.04
C ALA A 35 5.15 -27.58 24.11
N MET A 36 6.35 -28.08 23.84
CA MET A 36 7.30 -27.45 22.92
C MET A 36 6.84 -27.59 21.46
N VAL A 37 6.37 -28.77 21.07
CA VAL A 37 5.81 -29.03 19.73
C VAL A 37 4.61 -28.12 19.47
N GLU A 38 3.63 -28.09 20.39
CA GLU A 38 2.47 -27.21 20.25
C GLU A 38 2.86 -25.73 20.17
N ALA A 39 3.85 -25.29 20.95
CA ALA A 39 4.33 -23.92 20.91
C ALA A 39 5.01 -23.58 19.58
N LEU A 40 5.74 -24.53 18.99
CA LEU A 40 6.36 -24.39 17.67
C LEU A 40 5.33 -24.34 16.55
N GLU A 41 4.33 -25.22 16.57
CA GLU A 41 3.22 -25.22 15.60
C GLU A 41 2.47 -23.89 15.59
N ARG A 42 2.12 -23.37 16.78
CA ARG A 42 1.49 -22.03 16.91
C ARG A 42 2.39 -20.92 16.35
N LYS A 43 3.71 -21.01 16.56
CA LYS A 43 4.66 -20.00 16.04
C LYS A 43 4.83 -20.09 14.53
N GLU A 44 4.76 -21.29 13.97
CA GLU A 44 4.78 -21.51 12.53
C GLU A 44 3.51 -20.97 11.87
N GLU A 45 2.34 -21.23 12.46
CA GLU A 45 1.08 -20.65 12.01
C GLU A 45 1.09 -19.11 12.10
N GLN A 46 1.58 -18.54 13.20
CA GLN A 46 1.75 -17.09 13.33
C GLN A 46 2.67 -16.51 12.24
N ARG A 47 3.78 -17.19 11.92
CA ARG A 47 4.67 -16.77 10.83
C ARG A 47 3.98 -16.84 9.48
N ALA A 48 3.23 -17.91 9.19
CA ALA A 48 2.49 -18.03 7.94
C ALA A 48 1.46 -16.90 7.79
N ASN A 49 0.71 -16.60 8.86
CA ASN A 49 -0.27 -15.51 8.87
C ASN A 49 0.39 -14.14 8.68
N TRP A 50 1.51 -13.87 9.36
CA TRP A 50 2.28 -12.64 9.16
C TRP A 50 2.86 -12.52 7.75
N PHE A 51 3.32 -13.62 7.18
CA PHE A 51 3.83 -13.64 5.80
C PHE A 51 2.73 -13.29 4.79
N GLN A 52 1.53 -13.87 4.94
CA GLN A 52 0.38 -13.54 4.10
C GLN A 52 -0.04 -12.07 4.24
N MET A 53 -0.06 -11.54 5.46
CA MET A 53 -0.37 -10.13 5.70
C MET A 53 0.67 -9.20 5.06
N ALA A 54 1.96 -9.53 5.19
CA ALA A 54 3.02 -8.75 4.58
C ALA A 54 2.93 -8.72 3.05
N GLN A 55 2.60 -9.87 2.44
CA GLN A 55 2.38 -9.93 1.00
C GLN A 55 1.21 -9.03 0.57
N LYS A 56 0.06 -9.13 1.25
CA LYS A 56 -1.10 -8.30 0.95
C LYS A 56 -0.80 -6.81 1.10
N LEU A 57 -0.10 -6.43 2.16
CA LEU A 57 0.31 -5.03 2.36
C LEU A 57 1.27 -4.53 1.27
N GLY A 58 2.14 -5.40 0.75
CA GLY A 58 2.98 -5.09 -0.40
C GLY A 58 2.16 -4.81 -1.67
N GLU A 59 1.20 -5.70 -1.97
CA GLU A 59 0.30 -5.54 -3.13
C GLU A 59 -0.55 -4.25 -3.03
N ASP A 60 -1.08 -3.96 -1.83
CA ASP A 60 -1.84 -2.73 -1.57
C ASP A 60 -0.96 -1.47 -1.71
N LEU A 61 0.31 -1.52 -1.29
CA LEU A 61 1.27 -0.43 -1.43
C LEU A 61 1.61 -0.16 -2.89
N ASP A 62 1.92 -1.21 -3.66
CA ASP A 62 2.21 -1.09 -5.10
C ASP A 62 1.02 -0.47 -5.85
N SER A 63 -0.21 -0.87 -5.50
CA SER A 63 -1.43 -0.30 -6.08
C SER A 63 -1.61 1.17 -5.72
N ALA A 64 -1.34 1.54 -4.46
CA ALA A 64 -1.42 2.93 -4.01
C ALA A 64 -0.37 3.81 -4.72
N GLU A 65 0.86 3.34 -4.88
CA GLU A 65 1.91 4.06 -5.61
C GLU A 65 1.53 4.30 -7.07
N GLN A 66 1.00 3.29 -7.76
CA GLN A 66 0.49 3.43 -9.13
C GLN A 66 -0.62 4.48 -9.22
N ARG A 67 -1.55 4.46 -8.25
CA ARG A 67 -2.66 5.42 -8.22
C ARG A 67 -2.18 6.84 -7.96
N ILE A 68 -1.19 7.02 -7.09
CA ILE A 68 -0.57 8.34 -6.85
C ILE A 68 0.06 8.85 -8.13
N ALA A 69 0.88 8.05 -8.81
CA ALA A 69 1.51 8.44 -10.07
C ALA A 69 0.49 8.83 -11.15
N GLU A 70 -0.62 8.08 -11.27
CA GLU A 70 -1.72 8.42 -12.18
C GLU A 70 -2.34 9.78 -11.82
N LEU A 71 -2.64 10.02 -10.54
CA LEU A 71 -3.26 11.26 -10.07
C LEU A 71 -2.35 12.46 -10.24
N GLU A 72 -1.05 12.31 -9.97
CA GLU A 72 -0.05 13.35 -10.21
C GLU A 72 0.01 13.73 -11.70
N SER A 73 0.05 12.73 -12.60
CA SER A 73 0.03 12.96 -14.04
C SER A 73 -1.25 13.67 -14.52
N ARG A 74 -2.41 13.27 -13.98
CA ARG A 74 -3.70 13.93 -14.28
C ARG A 74 -3.73 15.36 -13.78
N THR A 75 -3.15 15.64 -12.61
CA THR A 75 -3.10 16.99 -12.04
C THR A 75 -2.25 17.91 -12.92
N VAL A 76 -1.05 17.46 -13.33
CA VAL A 76 -0.19 18.21 -14.25
C VAL A 76 -0.90 18.47 -15.60
N THR A 77 -1.64 17.49 -16.10
CA THR A 77 -2.41 17.65 -17.36
C THR A 77 -3.54 18.66 -17.19
N ALA A 78 -4.26 18.62 -16.08
CA ALA A 78 -5.34 19.55 -15.77
C ALA A 78 -4.83 20.99 -15.63
N GLU A 79 -3.69 21.20 -14.97
CA GLU A 79 -3.05 22.52 -14.85
C GLU A 79 -2.68 23.10 -16.22
N LYS A 80 -2.05 22.28 -17.09
CA LYS A 80 -1.71 22.70 -18.46
C LYS A 80 -2.95 23.03 -19.28
N LEU A 81 -4.02 22.23 -19.15
CA LEU A 81 -5.28 22.50 -19.83
C LEU A 81 -5.90 23.81 -19.32
N GLN A 82 -5.90 24.05 -18.02
CA GLN A 82 -6.39 25.29 -17.43
C GLN A 82 -5.59 26.51 -17.91
N GLU A 83 -4.26 26.42 -17.92
CA GLU A 83 -3.40 27.50 -18.42
C GLU A 83 -3.65 27.79 -19.91
N SER A 84 -3.73 26.75 -20.73
CA SER A 84 -4.01 26.91 -22.17
C SER A 84 -5.40 27.51 -22.43
N ALA A 85 -6.42 27.06 -21.70
CA ALA A 85 -7.78 27.61 -21.77
C ALA A 85 -7.82 29.08 -21.36
N TYR A 86 -7.10 29.46 -20.31
CA TYR A 86 -6.97 30.85 -19.88
C TYR A 86 -6.30 31.72 -20.96
N ARG A 87 -5.19 31.27 -21.54
CA ARG A 87 -4.48 31.99 -22.63
C ARG A 87 -5.35 32.13 -23.89
N ALA A 88 -6.10 31.10 -24.25
CA ALA A 88 -7.04 31.13 -25.37
C ALA A 88 -8.19 32.12 -25.10
N GLY A 89 -8.71 32.12 -23.87
CA GLY A 89 -9.66 33.10 -23.34
C GLY A 89 -9.22 34.53 -23.56
N LEU A 90 -8.03 34.86 -23.04
CA LEU A 90 -7.45 36.20 -23.19
C LEU A 90 -7.30 36.59 -24.67
N THR A 91 -6.84 35.66 -25.51
CA THR A 91 -6.69 35.89 -26.95
C THR A 91 -8.03 36.17 -27.65
N ALA A 92 -9.09 35.47 -27.24
CA ALA A 92 -10.45 35.66 -27.75
C ALA A 92 -11.17 36.88 -27.15
N GLY A 93 -10.53 37.64 -26.25
CA GLY A 93 -11.09 38.82 -25.60
C GLY A 93 -11.91 38.54 -24.34
N TRP A 94 -11.80 37.34 -23.76
CA TRP A 94 -12.38 37.00 -22.46
C TRP A 94 -11.39 37.27 -21.31
N ASN A 95 -11.78 38.12 -20.36
CA ASN A 95 -11.02 38.44 -19.15
C ASN A 95 -11.82 38.02 -17.91
N LEU A 96 -11.37 36.99 -17.20
CA LEU A 96 -12.01 36.51 -15.99
C LEU A 96 -11.93 37.57 -14.87
N GLY A 97 -13.09 38.09 -14.43
CA GLY A 97 -13.20 38.95 -13.24
C GLY A 97 -13.10 40.47 -13.44
N LEU A 98 -13.07 40.96 -14.69
CA LEU A 98 -13.01 42.41 -14.97
C LEU A 98 -14.34 43.05 -15.38
N ASP A 99 -15.35 42.27 -15.78
CA ASP A 99 -16.78 42.66 -15.89
C ASP A 99 -17.60 41.43 -16.35
N ASN A 100 -18.94 41.48 -16.28
CA ASN A 100 -19.84 40.46 -16.83
C ASN A 100 -19.78 40.43 -18.39
N ASN A 101 -18.62 40.12 -18.95
CA ASN A 101 -18.32 40.12 -20.38
C ASN A 101 -18.75 38.80 -21.02
N ASN A 102 -20.06 38.58 -21.03
CA ASN A 102 -20.70 37.40 -21.61
C ASN A 102 -20.40 37.26 -23.13
N ASP A 103 -20.18 38.39 -23.82
CA ASP A 103 -19.79 38.42 -25.23
C ASP A 103 -18.39 37.85 -25.47
N GLY A 104 -17.41 38.20 -24.63
CA GLY A 104 -16.06 37.62 -24.68
C GLY A 104 -16.08 36.11 -24.42
N PHE A 105 -16.88 35.66 -23.43
CA PHE A 105 -17.08 34.25 -23.15
C PHE A 105 -17.70 33.50 -24.35
N ASN A 106 -18.78 34.03 -24.94
CA ASN A 106 -19.45 33.43 -26.09
C ASN A 106 -18.54 33.37 -27.34
N LYS A 107 -17.71 34.39 -27.59
CA LYS A 107 -16.70 34.37 -28.66
C LYS A 107 -15.66 33.27 -28.43
N CYS A 108 -15.23 33.11 -27.18
CA CYS A 108 -14.28 32.07 -26.82
C CYS A 108 -14.88 30.66 -26.98
N LEU A 109 -16.14 30.47 -26.58
CA LEU A 109 -16.88 29.22 -26.79
C LEU A 109 -17.04 28.89 -28.28
N ALA A 110 -17.37 29.89 -29.11
CA ALA A 110 -17.52 29.73 -30.55
C ALA A 110 -16.19 29.37 -31.24
N ALA A 111 -15.07 29.99 -30.82
CA ALA A 111 -13.74 29.65 -31.31
C ALA A 111 -13.34 28.21 -30.93
N HIS A 112 -13.64 27.78 -29.70
CA HIS A 112 -13.41 26.40 -29.26
C HIS A 112 -14.26 25.39 -30.06
N ALA A 113 -15.55 25.69 -30.29
CA ALA A 113 -16.43 24.85 -31.09
C ALA A 113 -15.98 24.75 -32.57
N ALA A 114 -15.43 25.83 -33.14
CA ALA A 114 -14.90 25.84 -34.50
C ALA A 114 -13.55 25.11 -34.63
N GLY A 115 -12.77 24.99 -33.54
CA GLY A 115 -11.50 24.26 -33.49
C GLY A 115 -11.65 22.74 -33.31
N ILE A 116 -12.79 22.27 -32.81
CA ILE A 116 -13.13 20.84 -32.78
C ILE A 116 -13.57 20.43 -34.19
N LYS A 117 -12.63 19.96 -35.01
CA LYS A 117 -12.99 19.14 -36.17
C LYS A 117 -13.52 17.81 -35.65
N TRP A 118 -14.83 17.62 -35.73
CA TRP A 118 -15.39 16.27 -35.74
C TRP A 118 -14.94 15.61 -37.04
N GLU A 119 -13.90 14.80 -36.99
CA GLU A 119 -13.71 13.74 -37.99
C GLU A 119 -14.84 12.74 -37.70
N ALA A 120 -15.99 12.98 -38.31
CA ALA A 120 -17.09 12.02 -38.34
C ALA A 120 -16.61 10.81 -39.17
N GLU A 121 -16.60 9.64 -38.54
CA GLU A 121 -16.60 8.36 -39.25
C GLU A 121 -17.87 8.19 -40.09
#